data_AF-A0A1H1XCR3-F1
#
_entry.id   AF-A0A1H1XCR3-F1
#
_cell.length_a   1.000
_cell.length_b   1.000
_cell.length_c   1.000
_cell.angle_alpha   90.00
_cell.angle_beta   90.00
_cell.angle_gamma   90.00
#
_symmetry.space_group_name_H-M   'P 1'
#
loop_
_entity.id
_entity.type
_entity.pdbx_description
1 polymer ?
#
loop_
_entity_poly.entity_id
_entity_poly.type
_entity_poly.pdbx_seq_one_letter_code
_entity_poly.pdbx_strand_id
1 'polypeptide(L)'
;MPSSQVQVSTPPAPDHRAGHPALTQLRIRMSSSRAEGPTRLAAFDAALVAAGLANFNLLPLSSVIPVGAAVDVVPPADQLKGRHGDLLYCVYAASYATTPGAQAWAGMAWALQTDGSGAGLFVEHSSTTEADLHAHLGATLGAMMENREQDYVEGGRLVASATCTAAPVAALVVASYQTAGWHPAPVPGAAR
;
A
#
# COMPACT_ATOMS: atom_id res chain seq x y z
N MET A 1 -37.80 -42.46 33.85
CA MET A 1 -36.75 -41.85 34.70
C MET A 1 -35.74 -41.20 33.78
N PRO A 2 -35.57 -39.87 33.79
CA PRO A 2 -34.73 -39.16 32.82
C PRO A 2 -33.25 -39.22 33.19
N SER A 3 -32.43 -39.18 32.14
CA SER A 3 -30.97 -39.17 32.09
C SER A 3 -30.32 -38.05 32.90
N SER A 4 -29.14 -38.32 33.47
CA SER A 4 -28.24 -37.29 33.99
C SER A 4 -26.96 -37.30 33.16
N GLN A 5 -26.78 -36.28 32.32
CA GLN A 5 -25.51 -35.96 31.67
C GLN A 5 -24.85 -34.82 32.45
N VAL A 6 -23.59 -35.03 32.83
CA VAL A 6 -22.75 -34.03 33.50
C VAL A 6 -22.30 -33.00 32.46
N GLN A 7 -22.74 -31.75 32.61
CA GLN A 7 -22.23 -30.62 31.85
C GLN A 7 -20.86 -30.19 32.40
N VAL A 8 -19.83 -30.26 31.55
CA VAL A 8 -18.54 -29.63 31.82
C VAL A 8 -18.57 -28.23 31.22
N SER A 9 -18.64 -27.21 32.08
CA SER A 9 -18.63 -25.81 31.67
C SER A 9 -17.21 -25.35 31.36
N THR A 10 -16.94 -25.00 30.10
CA THR A 10 -15.72 -24.31 29.68
C THR A 10 -15.81 -22.83 30.09
N PRO A 11 -14.76 -22.21 30.68
CA PRO A 11 -14.80 -20.78 31.01
C PRO A 11 -14.85 -19.94 29.72
N PRO A 12 -15.56 -18.79 29.72
CA PRO A 12 -15.58 -17.91 28.57
C PRO A 12 -14.19 -17.33 28.30
N ALA A 13 -13.86 -17.16 27.02
CA ALA A 13 -12.65 -16.48 26.59
C ALA A 13 -12.60 -15.05 27.19
N PRO A 14 -11.39 -14.55 27.53
CA PRO A 14 -11.28 -13.20 28.07
C PRO A 14 -11.79 -12.17 27.07
N ASP A 15 -12.72 -11.35 27.54
CA ASP A 15 -13.27 -10.23 26.78
C ASP A 15 -12.20 -9.14 26.66
N HIS A 16 -11.53 -9.08 25.51
CA HIS A 16 -10.55 -8.04 25.19
C HIS A 16 -11.19 -6.69 24.84
N ARG A 17 -12.44 -6.42 25.25
CA ARG A 17 -13.06 -5.10 25.18
C ARG A 17 -12.69 -4.24 26.39
N ALA A 18 -11.39 -4.09 26.66
CA ALA A 18 -10.90 -3.01 27.49
C ALA A 18 -10.71 -1.76 26.61
N GLY A 19 -11.52 -0.73 26.87
CA GLY A 19 -11.65 0.48 26.08
C GLY A 19 -10.33 1.22 25.84
N HIS A 20 -9.77 1.00 24.66
CA HIS A 20 -8.99 2.03 23.99
C HIS A 20 -9.98 2.97 23.29
N PRO A 21 -9.78 4.31 23.35
CA PRO A 21 -10.48 5.19 22.41
C PRO A 21 -10.24 4.63 21.01
N ALA A 22 -11.27 4.59 20.16
CA ALA A 22 -11.15 4.13 18.79
C ALA A 22 -10.05 4.96 18.10
N LEU A 23 -8.82 4.47 18.13
CA LEU A 23 -7.72 5.02 17.36
C LEU A 23 -8.23 4.95 15.94
N THR A 24 -8.36 6.10 15.28
CA THR A 24 -8.74 6.16 13.87
C THR A 24 -7.82 5.20 13.13
N GLN A 25 -8.40 4.10 12.63
CA GLN A 25 -7.71 3.04 11.92
C GLN A 25 -6.81 3.67 10.86
N LEU A 26 -5.52 3.34 10.83
CA LEU A 26 -4.62 3.85 9.79
C LEU A 26 -5.17 3.37 8.44
N ARG A 27 -5.50 4.27 7.53
CA ARG A 27 -5.99 3.92 6.19
C ARG A 27 -4.90 4.14 5.17
N ILE A 28 -4.31 3.04 4.70
CA ILE A 28 -3.32 3.04 3.64
C ILE A 28 -4.05 3.16 2.30
N ARG A 29 -3.88 4.29 1.63
CA ARG A 29 -4.58 4.62 0.38
C ARG A 29 -3.76 4.19 -0.81
N MET A 30 -4.23 3.17 -1.51
CA MET A 30 -3.64 2.66 -2.72
C MET A 30 -4.28 3.29 -3.96
N SER A 31 -3.45 3.74 -4.89
CA SER A 31 -3.92 4.17 -6.21
C SER A 31 -2.92 3.79 -7.27
N SER A 32 -3.37 3.72 -8.51
CA SER A 32 -2.52 3.53 -9.67
C SER A 32 -2.73 4.66 -10.68
N SER A 33 -1.68 4.99 -11.41
CA SER A 33 -1.70 6.04 -12.43
C SER A 33 -0.72 5.72 -13.55
N ARG A 34 -0.86 6.46 -14.64
CA ARG A 34 0.09 6.45 -15.75
C ARG A 34 0.13 7.81 -16.41
N ALA A 35 1.25 8.15 -17.02
CA ALA A 35 1.37 9.34 -17.83
C ALA A 35 2.50 9.20 -18.85
N GLU A 36 2.52 10.14 -19.79
CA GLU A 36 3.60 10.35 -20.75
C GLU A 36 4.35 11.65 -20.44
N GLY A 37 5.58 11.77 -20.94
CA GLY A 37 6.35 12.98 -20.82
C GLY A 37 7.55 13.00 -21.77
N PRO A 38 8.14 14.18 -22.03
CA PRO A 38 9.24 14.32 -22.98
C PRO A 38 10.53 13.58 -22.55
N THR A 39 10.63 13.22 -21.27
CA THR A 39 11.69 12.38 -20.71
C THR A 39 11.09 11.36 -19.77
N ARG A 40 11.85 10.32 -19.43
CA ARG A 40 11.48 9.32 -18.42
C ARG A 40 11.05 9.98 -17.09
N LEU A 41 11.79 10.98 -16.64
CA LEU A 41 11.51 11.68 -15.37
C LEU A 41 10.25 12.54 -15.48
N ALA A 42 10.05 13.23 -16.60
CA ALA A 42 8.83 14.02 -16.83
C ALA A 42 7.58 13.13 -16.90
N ALA A 43 7.68 11.92 -17.47
CA ALA A 43 6.58 10.96 -17.48
C ALA A 43 6.22 10.49 -16.06
N PHE A 44 7.21 10.30 -15.19
CA PHE A 44 6.98 9.95 -13.79
C PHE A 44 6.38 11.09 -12.98
N ASP A 45 6.88 12.31 -13.14
CA ASP A 45 6.29 13.51 -12.55
C ASP A 45 4.81 13.67 -12.96
N ALA A 46 4.51 13.52 -14.25
CA ALA A 46 3.13 13.54 -14.75
C ALA A 46 2.28 12.39 -14.18
N ALA A 47 2.86 11.22 -13.93
CA ALA A 47 2.15 10.12 -13.28
C ALA A 47 1.85 10.42 -11.79
N LEU A 48 2.74 11.14 -11.10
CA LEU A 48 2.48 11.65 -9.75
C LEU A 48 1.39 12.73 -9.77
N VAL A 49 1.34 13.60 -10.79
CA VAL A 49 0.24 14.56 -10.97
C VAL A 49 -1.08 13.81 -11.14
N ALA A 50 -1.11 12.81 -12.01
CA ALA A 50 -2.29 11.98 -12.25
C ALA A 50 -2.73 11.19 -10.99
N ALA A 51 -1.80 10.84 -10.10
CA ALA A 51 -2.07 10.21 -8.81
C ALA A 51 -2.51 11.21 -7.72
N GLY A 52 -2.42 12.53 -7.97
CA GLY A 52 -2.68 13.56 -6.95
C GLY A 52 -1.55 13.72 -5.92
N LEU A 53 -0.32 13.30 -6.25
CA LEU A 53 0.81 13.20 -5.33
C LEU A 53 2.05 14.03 -5.75
N ALA A 54 2.00 14.77 -6.86
CA ALA A 54 3.16 15.48 -7.43
C ALA A 54 3.86 16.47 -6.49
N ASN A 55 3.14 17.02 -5.52
CA ASN A 55 3.68 18.04 -4.61
C ASN A 55 4.28 17.47 -3.32
N PHE A 56 4.42 16.15 -3.20
CA PHE A 56 5.06 15.50 -2.05
C PHE A 56 6.51 15.11 -2.34
N ASN A 57 7.32 15.09 -1.29
CA ASN A 57 8.56 14.31 -1.27
C ASN A 57 8.23 12.86 -0.88
N LEU A 58 8.48 11.91 -1.79
CA LEU A 58 8.24 10.49 -1.49
C LEU A 58 9.30 9.98 -0.51
N LEU A 59 8.84 9.39 0.59
CA LEU A 59 9.67 8.66 1.54
C LEU A 59 9.33 7.17 1.42
N PRO A 60 10.15 6.39 0.67
CA PRO A 60 9.89 4.98 0.44
C PRO A 60 9.98 4.20 1.75
N LEU A 61 8.94 3.43 2.05
CA LEU A 61 8.89 2.50 3.17
C LEU A 61 9.23 1.10 2.70
N SER A 62 9.59 0.27 3.67
CA SER A 62 9.59 -1.18 3.47
C SER A 62 8.16 -1.72 3.37
N SER A 63 8.07 -2.99 3.01
CA SER A 63 6.87 -3.74 2.67
C SER A 63 5.90 -4.07 3.83
N VAL A 64 5.82 -3.30 4.91
CA VAL A 64 5.06 -3.69 6.13
C VAL A 64 3.73 -2.94 6.26
N ILE A 65 2.62 -3.66 6.47
CA ILE A 65 1.32 -3.11 6.86
C ILE A 65 1.19 -3.22 8.39
N PRO A 66 1.04 -2.09 9.13
CA PRO A 66 0.95 -2.11 10.58
C PRO A 66 -0.34 -2.76 11.11
N VAL A 67 -0.28 -3.23 12.36
CA VAL A 67 -1.46 -3.66 13.12
C VAL A 67 -2.51 -2.54 13.14
N GLY A 68 -3.76 -2.90 12.92
CA GLY A 68 -4.88 -1.97 12.91
C GLY A 68 -4.90 -1.05 11.68
N ALA A 69 -4.19 -1.38 10.60
CA ALA A 69 -4.35 -0.67 9.33
C ALA A 69 -5.50 -1.25 8.49
N ALA A 70 -6.08 -0.43 7.62
CA ALA A 70 -6.90 -0.84 6.48
C ALA A 70 -6.18 -0.48 5.19
N VAL A 71 -6.30 -1.34 4.17
CA VAL A 71 -5.80 -1.07 2.82
C VAL A 71 -7.00 -0.77 1.94
N ASP A 72 -7.02 0.42 1.32
CA ASP A 72 -8.10 0.86 0.46
C ASP A 72 -7.58 1.20 -0.92
N VAL A 73 -8.16 0.59 -1.96
CA VAL A 73 -7.95 1.07 -3.33
C VAL A 73 -8.88 2.25 -3.58
N VAL A 74 -8.31 3.41 -3.87
CA VAL A 74 -9.03 4.68 -3.99
C VAL A 74 -8.74 5.38 -5.32
N PRO A 75 -9.68 6.17 -5.85
CA PRO A 75 -9.37 7.04 -6.98
C PRO A 75 -8.36 8.13 -6.57
N PRO A 76 -7.58 8.71 -7.51
CA PRO A 76 -6.61 9.78 -7.21
C PRO A 76 -7.20 11.00 -6.49
N ALA A 77 -8.47 11.31 -6.72
CA ALA A 77 -9.16 12.39 -6.03
C ALA A 77 -9.18 12.20 -4.50
N ASP A 78 -9.21 10.94 -4.06
CA ASP A 78 -9.26 10.52 -2.66
C ASP A 78 -7.87 10.14 -2.13
N GLN A 79 -6.78 10.47 -2.81
CA GLN A 79 -5.43 10.35 -2.21
C GLN A 79 -5.21 11.36 -1.06
N LEU A 80 -4.16 11.11 -0.27
CA LEU A 80 -3.79 11.98 0.85
C LEU A 80 -3.52 13.42 0.36
N LYS A 81 -3.93 14.39 1.20
CA LYS A 81 -3.71 15.81 0.94
C LYS A 81 -2.59 16.34 1.84
N GLY A 82 -1.91 17.37 1.37
CA GLY A 82 -0.81 18.00 2.08
C GLY A 82 -0.35 19.26 1.37
N ARG A 83 0.67 19.91 1.92
CA ARG A 83 1.27 21.11 1.36
C ARG A 83 2.40 20.75 0.41
N HIS A 84 2.78 21.70 -0.41
CA HIS A 84 3.93 21.57 -1.28
C HIS A 84 5.19 21.25 -0.45
N GLY A 85 5.86 20.17 -0.85
CA GLY A 85 7.08 19.67 -0.23
C GLY A 85 6.88 18.78 1.01
N ASP A 86 5.65 18.56 1.51
CA ASP A 86 5.44 17.64 2.63
C ASP A 86 5.95 16.22 2.27
N LEU A 87 6.38 15.46 3.28
CA LEU A 87 6.77 14.06 3.15
C LEU A 87 5.53 13.20 2.93
N LEU A 88 5.59 12.26 2.00
CA LEU A 88 4.63 11.18 1.84
C LEU A 88 5.30 9.84 2.17
N TYR A 89 4.85 9.19 3.24
CA TYR A 89 5.32 7.85 3.62
C TYR A 89 4.59 6.84 2.74
N CYS A 90 5.31 6.11 1.88
CA CYS A 90 4.66 5.23 0.92
C CYS A 90 5.51 4.03 0.53
N VAL A 91 4.85 2.94 0.13
CA VAL A 91 5.43 1.92 -0.75
C VAL A 91 4.99 2.25 -2.17
N TYR A 92 5.85 2.11 -3.18
CA TYR A 92 5.45 2.32 -4.58
C TYR A 92 6.25 1.47 -5.56
N ALA A 93 5.62 1.11 -6.67
CA ALA A 93 6.28 0.58 -7.86
C ALA A 93 6.10 1.55 -9.02
N ALA A 94 7.17 1.74 -9.80
CA ALA A 94 7.13 2.48 -11.05
C ALA A 94 7.84 1.71 -12.16
N SER A 95 7.25 1.70 -13.35
CA SER A 95 7.84 1.15 -14.57
C SER A 95 7.80 2.16 -15.69
N TYR A 96 8.69 2.00 -16.67
CA TYR A 96 8.97 2.99 -17.69
C TYR A 96 9.19 2.34 -19.05
N ALA A 97 8.71 2.99 -20.11
CA ALA A 97 9.01 2.59 -21.48
C ALA A 97 9.33 3.84 -22.30
N THR A 98 10.43 3.81 -23.05
CA THR A 98 10.92 4.93 -23.88
C THR A 98 11.03 4.57 -25.36
N THR A 99 10.73 3.33 -25.72
CA THR A 99 10.81 2.82 -27.09
C THR A 99 9.39 2.60 -27.60
N PRO A 100 9.00 3.14 -28.76
CA PRO A 100 7.70 2.87 -29.37
C PRO A 100 7.38 1.37 -29.43
N GLY A 101 6.18 0.99 -28.98
CA GLY A 101 5.71 -0.39 -28.86
C GLY A 101 6.10 -1.09 -27.55
N ALA A 102 7.08 -0.59 -26.79
CA ALA A 102 7.44 -1.13 -25.49
C ALA A 102 6.39 -0.75 -24.43
N GLN A 103 6.26 -1.63 -23.43
CA GLN A 103 5.31 -1.46 -22.34
C GLN A 103 6.02 -1.30 -21.00
N ALA A 104 5.37 -0.55 -20.12
CA ALA A 104 5.73 -0.38 -18.73
C ALA A 104 4.62 -1.00 -17.87
N TRP A 105 4.97 -1.94 -17.00
CA TRP A 105 4.06 -2.60 -16.06
C TRP A 105 4.56 -2.40 -14.63
N ALA A 106 3.73 -1.82 -13.76
CA ALA A 106 4.02 -1.63 -12.35
C ALA A 106 2.88 -2.22 -11.52
N GLY A 107 3.19 -2.89 -10.42
CA GLY A 107 2.19 -3.57 -9.63
C GLY A 107 2.57 -3.68 -8.17
N MET A 108 1.53 -3.82 -7.35
CA MET A 108 1.65 -4.12 -5.94
C MET A 108 0.60 -5.17 -5.56
N ALA A 109 1.01 -6.16 -4.78
CA ALA A 109 0.14 -7.12 -4.14
C ALA A 109 0.28 -7.03 -2.62
N TRP A 110 -0.72 -7.48 -1.88
CA TRP A 110 -0.63 -7.52 -0.42
C TRP A 110 -1.27 -8.76 0.17
N ALA A 111 -0.79 -9.11 1.36
CA ALA A 111 -1.34 -10.14 2.20
C ALA A 111 -1.60 -9.60 3.60
N LEU A 112 -2.65 -10.10 4.25
CA LEU A 112 -3.03 -9.74 5.61
C LEU A 112 -2.94 -10.98 6.50
N GLN A 113 -2.58 -10.79 7.76
CA GLN A 113 -2.60 -11.85 8.75
C GLN A 113 -4.03 -12.32 9.00
N THR A 114 -4.19 -13.62 9.23
CA THR A 114 -5.51 -14.26 9.40
C THR A 114 -6.11 -14.06 10.79
N ASP A 115 -5.35 -13.52 11.74
CA ASP A 115 -5.75 -13.28 13.12
C ASP A 115 -6.70 -12.08 13.31
N GLY A 116 -7.03 -11.37 12.24
CA GLY A 116 -7.90 -10.20 12.26
C GLY A 116 -7.24 -8.92 12.78
N SER A 117 -5.93 -8.93 13.02
CA SER A 117 -5.18 -7.75 13.48
C SER A 117 -5.07 -6.65 12.42
N GLY A 118 -5.24 -6.99 11.14
CA GLY A 118 -4.99 -6.09 10.00
C GLY A 118 -3.51 -5.89 9.69
N ALA A 119 -2.59 -6.53 10.43
CA ALA A 119 -1.18 -6.56 10.08
C ALA A 119 -0.97 -7.31 8.77
N GLY A 120 0.07 -6.95 8.02
CA GLY A 120 0.26 -7.53 6.69
C GLY A 120 1.53 -7.08 5.99
N LEU A 121 1.56 -7.36 4.70
CA LEU A 121 2.71 -7.18 3.84
C LEU A 121 2.30 -6.61 2.50
N PHE A 122 3.13 -5.72 1.94
CA PHE A 122 3.12 -5.37 0.53
C PHE A 122 4.20 -6.15 -0.22
N VAL A 123 4.02 -6.28 -1.53
CA VAL A 123 5.06 -6.66 -2.48
C VAL A 123 4.86 -5.80 -3.70
N GLU A 124 5.90 -5.10 -4.11
CA GLU A 124 5.91 -4.24 -5.28
C GLU A 124 6.87 -4.78 -6.35
N HIS A 125 6.46 -4.72 -7.61
CA HIS A 125 7.27 -5.15 -8.75
C HIS A 125 7.06 -4.24 -9.97
N SER A 126 8.07 -4.20 -10.83
CA SER A 126 8.00 -3.58 -12.15
C SER A 126 8.45 -4.57 -13.22
N SER A 127 7.83 -4.53 -14.38
CA SER A 127 8.17 -5.35 -15.54
C SER A 127 7.94 -4.59 -16.85
N THR A 128 8.39 -5.19 -17.96
CA THR A 128 8.06 -4.79 -19.33
C THR A 128 6.92 -5.62 -19.93
N THR A 129 6.47 -6.67 -19.24
CA THR A 129 5.34 -7.52 -19.64
C THR A 129 4.36 -7.72 -18.48
N GLU A 130 3.08 -7.91 -18.83
CA GLU A 130 2.04 -8.26 -17.87
C GLU A 130 2.32 -9.60 -17.18
N ALA A 131 2.65 -10.63 -17.97
CA ALA A 131 2.86 -11.98 -17.47
C ALA A 131 3.96 -12.05 -16.40
N ASP A 132 5.11 -11.42 -16.65
CA ASP A 132 6.21 -11.39 -15.69
C ASP A 132 5.84 -10.59 -14.44
N LEU A 133 5.09 -9.49 -14.57
CA LEU A 133 4.62 -8.73 -13.41
C LEU A 133 3.76 -9.62 -12.50
N HIS A 134 2.77 -10.30 -13.07
CA HIS A 134 1.87 -11.16 -12.30
C HIS A 134 2.61 -12.36 -11.68
N ALA A 135 3.56 -12.95 -12.41
CA ALA A 135 4.39 -14.04 -11.90
C ALA A 135 5.27 -13.59 -10.72
N HIS A 136 5.96 -12.45 -10.84
CA HIS A 136 6.82 -11.94 -9.77
C HIS A 136 6.03 -11.51 -8.54
N LEU A 137 4.88 -10.83 -8.70
CA LEU A 137 4.00 -10.49 -7.58
C LEU A 137 3.56 -11.74 -6.82
N GLY A 138 3.09 -12.77 -7.52
CA GLY A 138 2.63 -14.01 -6.90
C GLY A 138 3.77 -14.77 -6.21
N ALA A 139 4.91 -14.93 -6.89
CA ALA A 139 6.05 -15.66 -6.35
C ALA A 139 6.65 -14.98 -5.11
N THR A 140 6.83 -13.66 -5.15
CA THR A 140 7.40 -12.92 -4.02
C THR A 140 6.42 -12.82 -2.85
N LEU A 141 5.12 -12.62 -3.10
CA LEU A 141 4.13 -12.62 -2.03
C LEU A 141 4.06 -13.99 -1.34
N GLY A 142 4.02 -15.08 -2.12
CA GLY A 142 4.07 -16.45 -1.60
C GLY A 142 5.30 -16.69 -0.72
N ALA A 143 6.50 -16.41 -1.24
CA ALA A 143 7.74 -16.58 -0.49
C ALA A 143 7.80 -15.72 0.80
N MET A 144 7.27 -14.50 0.77
CA MET A 144 7.25 -13.62 1.95
C MET A 144 6.24 -14.05 3.03
N MET A 145 5.15 -14.70 2.64
CA MET A 145 4.21 -15.32 3.57
C MET A 145 4.83 -16.57 4.21
N GLU A 146 5.48 -17.43 3.42
CA GLU A 146 6.12 -18.66 3.90
C GLU A 146 7.35 -18.41 4.80
N ASN A 147 8.05 -17.29 4.59
CA ASN A 147 9.24 -16.94 5.37
C ASN A 147 8.92 -16.25 6.72
N ARG A 148 7.66 -16.29 7.16
CA ARG A 148 7.24 -15.70 8.44
C ARG A 148 6.42 -16.71 9.24
N GLU A 149 6.46 -16.56 10.56
CA GLU A 149 5.76 -17.46 11.49
C GLU A 149 4.24 -17.28 11.47
N GLN A 150 3.76 -16.11 11.06
CA GLN A 150 2.33 -15.79 11.04
C GLN A 150 1.66 -16.36 9.79
N ASP A 151 0.37 -16.69 9.93
CA ASP A 151 -0.47 -17.09 8.82
C ASP A 151 -0.99 -15.86 8.07
N TYR A 152 -0.90 -15.89 6.74
CA TYR A 152 -1.35 -14.81 5.87
C TYR A 152 -2.34 -15.31 4.83
N VAL A 153 -3.18 -14.41 4.34
CA VAL A 153 -4.04 -14.60 3.17
C VAL A 153 -3.84 -13.43 2.21
N GLU A 154 -3.85 -13.69 0.90
CA GLU A 154 -3.79 -12.63 -0.11
C GLU A 154 -4.99 -11.68 0.07
N GLY A 155 -4.70 -10.40 0.29
CA GLY A 155 -5.70 -9.35 0.46
C GLY A 155 -6.08 -8.67 -0.85
N GLY A 156 -5.20 -8.72 -1.86
CA GLY A 156 -5.48 -8.21 -3.19
C GLY A 156 -4.24 -7.77 -3.95
N ARG A 157 -4.49 -7.14 -5.11
CA ARG A 157 -3.46 -6.59 -6.00
C ARG A 157 -3.97 -5.37 -6.76
N LEU A 158 -3.04 -4.48 -7.11
CA LEU A 158 -3.29 -3.30 -7.94
C LEU A 158 -2.15 -3.14 -8.95
N VAL A 159 -2.51 -2.88 -10.21
CA VAL A 159 -1.58 -2.82 -11.34
C VAL A 159 -1.83 -1.55 -12.17
N ALA A 160 -0.77 -0.99 -12.74
CA ALA A 160 -0.81 0.01 -13.80
C ALA A 160 0.07 -0.41 -14.98
N SER A 161 -0.36 -0.03 -16.19
CA SER A 161 0.45 -0.19 -17.38
C SER A 161 0.33 0.97 -18.36
N ALA A 162 1.40 1.17 -19.12
CA ALA A 162 1.46 2.17 -20.19
C ALA A 162 2.27 1.64 -21.37
N THR A 163 1.81 1.91 -22.59
CA THR A 163 2.53 1.59 -23.83
C THR A 163 3.13 2.87 -24.38
N CYS A 164 4.44 2.86 -24.65
CA CYS A 164 5.10 3.96 -25.32
C CYS A 164 4.67 3.98 -26.79
N THR A 165 4.00 5.03 -27.23
CA THR A 165 3.62 5.22 -28.64
C THR A 165 4.60 6.14 -29.36
N ALA A 166 4.91 7.28 -28.74
CA ALA A 166 5.82 8.29 -29.29
C ALA A 166 6.72 8.94 -28.22
N ALA A 167 6.18 9.21 -27.03
CA ALA A 167 6.92 9.78 -25.90
C ALA A 167 7.14 8.75 -24.79
N PRO A 168 8.20 8.90 -23.98
CA PRO A 168 8.37 8.15 -22.74
C PRO A 168 7.10 8.09 -21.89
N VAL A 169 6.81 6.92 -21.34
CA VAL A 169 5.68 6.68 -20.44
C VAL A 169 6.17 6.17 -19.09
N ALA A 170 5.36 6.43 -18.05
CA ALA A 170 5.50 5.85 -16.73
C ALA A 170 4.17 5.22 -16.28
N ALA A 171 4.26 4.05 -15.66
CA ALA A 171 3.17 3.41 -14.92
C ALA A 171 3.55 3.41 -13.43
N LEU A 172 2.61 3.77 -12.56
CA LEU A 172 2.83 3.96 -11.12
C LEU A 172 1.73 3.26 -10.31
N VAL A 173 2.13 2.55 -9.26
CA VAL A 173 1.25 2.08 -8.17
C VAL A 173 1.85 2.55 -6.86
N VAL A 174 1.04 3.15 -6.00
CA VAL A 174 1.48 3.76 -4.73
C VAL A 174 0.51 3.39 -3.62
N ALA A 175 1.06 3.03 -2.45
CA ALA A 175 0.36 2.82 -1.20
C ALA A 175 0.79 3.91 -0.21
N SER A 176 -0.09 4.88 0.04
CA SER A 176 0.15 6.06 0.85
C SER A 176 -0.28 5.84 2.30
N TYR A 177 0.65 5.96 3.26
CA TYR A 177 0.40 5.70 4.67
C TYR A 177 -0.04 6.97 5.40
N GLN A 178 0.79 8.01 5.29
CA GLN A 178 0.58 9.28 5.96
C GLN A 178 1.41 10.38 5.30
N THR A 179 1.12 11.64 5.66
CA THR A 179 1.91 12.80 5.27
C THR A 179 2.50 13.50 6.50
N ALA A 180 3.63 14.19 6.35
CA ALA A 180 4.21 15.02 7.41
C ALA A 180 4.92 16.26 6.86
N GLY A 181 4.87 17.37 7.59
CA GLY A 181 5.71 18.54 7.30
C GLY A 181 7.15 18.38 7.78
N TRP A 182 8.05 19.24 7.29
CA TRP A 182 9.47 19.25 7.68
C TRP A 182 9.75 19.75 9.09
N HIS A 183 8.80 20.47 9.69
CA HIS A 183 8.93 20.96 11.05
C HIS A 183 8.14 20.06 11.99
N PRO A 184 8.74 19.64 13.13
CA PRO A 184 7.98 18.95 14.15
C PRO A 184 6.80 19.82 14.58
N ALA A 185 5.65 19.17 14.81
CA ALA A 185 4.53 19.86 15.42
C ALA A 185 5.01 20.52 16.72
N PRO A 186 4.55 21.74 17.04
CA PRO A 186 4.89 22.36 18.31
C PRO A 186 4.54 21.39 19.45
N VAL A 187 5.50 21.10 20.31
CA VAL A 187 5.24 20.27 21.50
C VAL A 187 4.25 21.03 22.37
N PRO A 188 3.04 20.48 22.65
CA PRO A 188 2.08 21.14 23.51
C PRO A 188 2.70 21.37 24.90
N GLY A 189 2.75 22.63 25.35
CA GLY A 189 3.25 22.99 26.68
C GLY A 189 4.67 23.53 26.75
N ALA A 190 5.40 23.65 25.62
CA ALA A 190 6.64 24.42 25.59
C ALA A 190 6.33 25.93 25.62
N ALA A 191 6.00 26.45 26.79
CA ALA A 191 5.95 27.89 27.03
C ALA A 191 7.36 28.49 26.84
N ARG A 192 7.41 29.67 26.21
CA ARG A 192 8.62 30.49 26.11
C ARG A 192 9.00 31.09 27.45
#